data_AF-A0A380L0C0-F1
#
_entry.id   AF-A0A380L0C0-F1
#
_cell.length_a   1.000
_cell.length_b   1.000
_cell.length_c   1.000
_cell.angle_alpha   90.00
_cell.angle_beta   90.00
_cell.angle_gamma   90.00
#
_symmetry.space_group_name_H-M   'P 1'
#
loop_
_entity.id
_entity.type
_entity.pdbx_description
1 polymer ?
#
loop_
_entity_poly.entity_id
_entity_poly.type
_entity_poly.pdbx_seq_one_letter_code
_entity_poly.pdbx_strand_id
1 'polypeptide(L)'
;MPKEYYLYVNGQRVKVSEQIYKVYWREKEHEKYLEQVDKKNHLLFFSSLDHDGHFVDNIIDESVDVEKIVETQMMIEAVRNAISRLNAEERDIIERLYFNDETLSSVATEKKVSYQAIQWRKNNILKKLKKLLEELLG
;
A
#
# COMPACT_ATOMS: atom_id res chain seq x y z
N MET A 1 -50.40 -46.95 8.98
CA MET A 1 -50.44 -45.69 9.74
C MET A 1 -49.81 -44.59 8.90
N PRO A 2 -50.44 -43.41 8.75
CA PRO A 2 -49.85 -42.30 8.00
C PRO A 2 -48.57 -41.81 8.72
N LYS A 3 -47.49 -41.57 7.96
CA LYS A 3 -46.25 -41.00 8.51
C LYS A 3 -46.52 -39.55 8.93
N GLU A 4 -46.13 -39.21 10.15
CA GLU A 4 -46.24 -37.85 10.67
C GLU A 4 -44.88 -37.14 10.56
N TYR A 5 -44.88 -35.92 10.04
CA TYR A 5 -43.67 -35.13 9.81
C TYR A 5 -43.62 -33.93 10.77
N TYR A 6 -42.42 -33.59 11.21
CA TYR A 6 -42.21 -32.55 12.22
C TYR A 6 -40.98 -31.70 11.88
N LEU A 7 -41.08 -30.40 12.17
CA LEU A 7 -39.95 -29.45 12.12
C LEU A 7 -39.79 -28.80 13.50
N TYR A 8 -38.56 -28.40 13.82
CA TYR A 8 -38.26 -27.70 15.06
C TYR A 8 -38.06 -26.22 14.76
N VAL A 9 -38.88 -25.37 15.37
CA VAL A 9 -38.79 -23.91 15.25
C VAL A 9 -38.62 -23.35 16.66
N ASN A 10 -37.52 -22.63 16.91
CA ASN A 10 -37.18 -22.09 18.23
C ASN A 10 -37.23 -23.15 19.36
N GLY A 11 -36.80 -24.37 19.07
CA GLY A 11 -36.81 -25.50 20.02
C GLY A 11 -38.16 -26.19 20.20
N GLN A 12 -39.24 -25.70 19.58
CA GLN A 12 -40.57 -26.33 19.65
C GLN A 12 -40.82 -27.25 18.45
N ARG A 13 -41.41 -28.42 18.71
CA ARG A 13 -41.75 -29.42 17.70
C ARG A 13 -43.11 -29.10 17.06
N VAL A 14 -43.11 -28.73 15.79
CA VAL A 14 -44.29 -28.37 15.01
C VAL A 14 -44.60 -29.48 14.00
N LYS A 15 -45.84 -29.98 14.00
CA LYS A 15 -46.30 -30.98 13.02
C LYS A 15 -46.54 -30.30 11.68
N VAL A 16 -46.01 -30.88 10.60
CA VAL A 16 -46.09 -30.32 9.24
C VAL A 16 -46.57 -31.36 8.23
N SER A 17 -46.97 -30.90 7.05
CA SER A 17 -47.24 -31.80 5.92
C SER A 17 -45.94 -32.37 5.36
N GLU A 18 -46.04 -33.52 4.69
CA GLU A 18 -44.89 -34.15 4.01
C GLU A 18 -44.25 -33.22 2.97
N GLN A 19 -45.06 -32.43 2.27
CA GLN A 19 -44.59 -31.47 1.26
C GLN A 19 -43.71 -30.39 1.89
N ILE A 20 -44.15 -29.79 3.00
CA ILE A 20 -43.39 -28.77 3.74
C ILE A 20 -42.09 -29.35 4.28
N TYR A 21 -42.16 -30.57 4.83
CA TYR A 21 -40.98 -31.26 5.35
C TYR A 21 -39.93 -31.50 4.26
N LYS A 22 -40.34 -31.98 3.08
CA LYS A 22 -39.43 -32.23 1.95
C LYS A 22 -38.80 -30.94 1.41
N VAL A 23 -39.58 -29.87 1.26
CA VAL A 23 -39.05 -28.57 0.80
C VAL A 23 -38.04 -28.02 1.80
N TYR A 24 -38.36 -27.98 3.09
CA TYR A 24 -37.46 -27.49 4.12
C TYR A 24 -36.11 -28.23 4.11
N TRP A 25 -36.13 -29.56 4.05
CA TRP A 25 -34.90 -30.34 4.04
C TRP A 25 -34.11 -30.19 2.75
N ARG A 26 -34.78 -30.04 1.60
CA ARG A 26 -34.11 -29.76 0.32
C ARG A 26 -33.36 -28.43 0.36
N GLU A 27 -33.99 -27.36 0.86
CA GLU A 27 -33.32 -26.06 1.00
C GLU A 27 -32.17 -26.14 2.00
N LYS A 28 -32.36 -26.83 3.13
CA LYS A 28 -31.31 -27.04 4.14
C LYS A 28 -30.12 -27.84 3.64
N GLU A 29 -30.34 -28.82 2.78
CA GLU A 29 -29.26 -29.57 2.12
C GLU A 29 -28.56 -28.73 1.06
N HIS A 30 -29.30 -27.90 0.33
CA HIS A 30 -28.73 -26.97 -0.64
C HIS A 30 -27.81 -25.93 0.02
N GLU A 31 -28.23 -25.35 1.14
CA GLU A 31 -27.42 -24.42 1.95
C GLU A 31 -26.11 -25.08 2.41
N LYS A 32 -26.17 -26.31 2.95
CA LYS A 32 -24.97 -27.08 3.32
C LYS A 32 -24.04 -27.37 2.14
N TYR A 33 -24.60 -27.64 0.97
CA TYR A 33 -23.82 -27.85 -0.24
C TYR A 33 -23.08 -26.58 -0.66
N LEU A 34 -23.77 -25.42 -0.64
CA LEU A 34 -23.16 -24.13 -0.90
C LEU A 34 -22.01 -23.84 0.09
N GLU A 35 -22.22 -24.07 1.39
CA GLU A 35 -21.16 -23.94 2.40
C GLU A 35 -19.93 -24.81 2.11
N GLN A 36 -20.13 -26.05 1.62
CA GLN A 36 -19.03 -26.95 1.25
C GLN A 36 -18.31 -26.48 -0.01
N VAL A 37 -19.04 -26.01 -1.01
CA VAL A 37 -18.48 -25.45 -2.25
C VAL A 37 -17.65 -24.21 -1.92
N ASP A 38 -18.14 -23.33 -1.06
CA ASP A 38 -17.44 -22.11 -0.65
C ASP A 38 -16.15 -22.42 0.12
N LYS A 39 -16.20 -23.37 1.07
CA LYS A 39 -15.01 -23.86 1.78
C LYS A 39 -13.98 -24.48 0.83
N LYS A 40 -14.42 -25.26 -0.16
CA LYS A 40 -13.54 -25.90 -1.16
C LYS A 40 -12.88 -24.87 -2.07
N ASN A 41 -13.59 -23.80 -2.41
CA ASN A 41 -13.10 -22.75 -3.30
C ASN A 41 -12.32 -21.64 -2.58
N HIS A 42 -12.09 -21.77 -1.26
CA HIS A 42 -11.44 -20.74 -0.44
C HIS A 42 -12.09 -19.36 -0.58
N LEU A 43 -13.42 -19.31 -0.79
CA LEU A 43 -14.14 -18.06 -0.90
C LEU A 43 -14.21 -17.42 0.48
N LEU A 44 -13.61 -16.24 0.62
CA LEU A 44 -13.71 -15.41 1.81
C LEU A 44 -15.17 -14.98 1.96
N PHE A 45 -15.87 -15.45 3.00
CA PHE A 45 -17.21 -14.95 3.29
C PHE A 45 -17.10 -13.51 3.76
N PHE A 46 -17.89 -12.60 3.19
CA PHE A 46 -17.91 -11.20 3.63
C PHE A 46 -18.19 -11.06 5.13
N SER A 47 -19.06 -11.93 5.67
CA SER A 47 -19.37 -12.00 7.11
C SER A 47 -18.21 -12.48 7.99
N SER A 48 -17.20 -13.14 7.42
CA SER A 48 -16.02 -13.57 8.17
C SER A 48 -14.99 -12.46 8.41
N LEU A 49 -15.11 -11.33 7.69
CA LEU A 49 -14.25 -10.14 7.81
C LEU A 49 -14.93 -8.98 8.55
N ASP A 50 -16.21 -9.13 8.88
CA ASP A 50 -17.01 -8.15 9.59
C ASP A 50 -16.99 -8.47 11.10
N HIS A 51 -15.89 -8.10 11.76
CA HIS A 51 -15.68 -8.37 13.18
C HIS A 51 -16.32 -7.32 14.10
N ASP A 52 -16.54 -6.10 13.60
CA ASP A 52 -16.94 -4.92 14.39
C ASP A 52 -17.85 -3.93 13.64
N GLY A 53 -18.33 -4.25 12.43
CA GLY A 53 -19.12 -3.34 11.60
C GLY A 53 -18.29 -2.43 10.70
N HIS A 54 -16.96 -2.50 10.75
CA HIS A 54 -16.02 -1.68 9.97
C HIS A 54 -15.25 -2.52 8.95
N PHE A 55 -15.99 -3.15 8.03
CA PHE A 55 -15.46 -4.01 6.97
C PHE A 55 -14.36 -3.37 6.10
N VAL A 56 -14.50 -2.08 5.78
CA VAL A 56 -13.58 -1.36 4.88
C VAL A 56 -12.20 -1.17 5.51
N ASP A 57 -12.15 -0.99 6.84
CA ASP A 57 -10.90 -0.74 7.57
C ASP A 57 -10.10 -2.03 7.80
N ASN A 58 -10.74 -3.20 7.67
CA ASN A 58 -10.11 -4.52 7.83
C ASN A 58 -9.47 -5.07 6.55
N ILE A 59 -9.72 -4.46 5.39
CA ILE A 59 -9.10 -4.85 4.11
C ILE A 59 -7.96 -3.87 3.83
N ILE A 60 -6.78 -4.21 4.32
CA ILE A 60 -5.56 -3.47 4.03
C ILE A 60 -5.11 -3.87 2.61
N ASP A 61 -4.95 -2.88 1.73
CA ASP A 61 -4.33 -3.09 0.42
C ASP A 61 -2.82 -3.25 0.60
N GLU A 62 -2.37 -4.49 0.78
CA GLU A 62 -0.94 -4.84 0.90
C GLU A 62 -0.12 -4.49 -0.36
N SER A 63 -0.78 -4.14 -1.48
CA SER A 63 -0.07 -3.70 -2.69
C SER A 63 0.48 -2.28 -2.58
N VAL A 64 -0.01 -1.47 -1.63
CA VAL A 64 0.40 -0.08 -1.44
C VAL A 64 0.95 0.14 -0.03
N ASP A 65 2.27 0.33 0.03
CA ASP A 65 2.98 0.70 1.25
C ASP A 65 2.89 2.23 1.47
N VAL A 66 1.85 2.65 2.20
CA VAL A 66 1.57 4.06 2.51
C VAL A 66 2.70 4.68 3.32
N GLU A 67 3.29 3.92 4.25
CA GLU A 67 4.38 4.38 5.11
C GLU A 67 5.61 4.76 4.27
N LYS A 68 5.98 3.90 3.32
CA LYS A 68 7.05 4.16 2.38
C LYS A 68 6.77 5.34 1.46
N ILE A 69 5.53 5.56 1.05
CA ILE A 69 5.14 6.74 0.25
C ILE A 69 5.38 8.01 1.06
N VAL A 70 4.91 8.04 2.31
CA VAL A 70 5.09 9.19 3.21
C VAL A 70 6.57 9.43 3.51
N GLU A 71 7.33 8.37 3.83
CA GLU A 71 8.78 8.46 4.04
C GLU A 71 9.49 9.05 2.82
N THR A 72 9.17 8.55 1.62
CA THR A 72 9.75 9.06 0.37
C THR A 72 9.41 10.53 0.15
N GLN A 73 8.18 10.94 0.43
CA GLN A 73 7.76 12.33 0.30
C GLN A 73 8.52 13.24 1.27
N MET A 74 8.68 12.82 2.52
CA MET A 74 9.47 13.53 3.53
C MET A 74 10.95 13.66 3.11
N MET A 75 11.54 12.58 2.58
CA MET A 75 12.91 12.61 2.06
C MET A 75 13.07 13.59 0.88
N ILE A 76 12.11 13.62 -0.06
CA ILE A 76 12.11 14.55 -1.19
C ILE A 76 12.05 16.00 -0.70
N GLU A 77 11.20 16.28 0.29
CA GLU A 77 11.06 17.61 0.86
C GLU A 77 12.34 18.07 1.56
N ALA A 78 12.97 17.19 2.35
CA ALA A 78 14.25 17.47 2.99
C ALA A 78 15.36 17.76 1.96
N VAL A 79 15.44 17.00 0.87
CA VAL A 79 16.38 17.24 -0.22
C VAL A 79 16.12 18.58 -0.90
N ARG A 80 14.87 18.92 -1.19
CA ARG A 80 14.50 20.24 -1.76
C ARG A 80 14.90 21.38 -0.83
N ASN A 81 14.67 21.23 0.48
CA ASN A 81 15.10 22.21 1.48
C ASN A 81 16.63 22.36 1.48
N ALA A 82 17.38 21.25 1.49
CA ALA A 82 18.83 21.27 1.46
C ALA A 82 19.39 21.97 0.20
N ILE A 83 18.84 21.68 -0.98
CA ILE A 83 19.22 22.33 -2.25
C ILE A 83 18.89 23.83 -2.22
N SER A 84 17.78 24.22 -1.57
CA SER A 84 17.41 25.63 -1.44
C SER A 84 18.43 26.46 -0.64
N ARG A 85 19.19 25.82 0.26
CA ARG A 85 20.25 26.44 1.07
C ARG A 85 21.62 26.52 0.37
N LEU A 86 21.74 25.93 -0.82
CA LEU A 86 22.92 26.12 -1.67
C LEU A 86 22.94 27.54 -2.24
N ASN A 87 24.14 28.10 -2.43
CA ASN A 87 24.29 29.35 -3.18
C ASN A 87 24.06 29.12 -4.69
N ALA A 88 23.96 30.20 -5.46
CA ALA A 88 23.64 30.13 -6.89
C ALA A 88 24.64 29.27 -7.69
N GLU A 89 25.94 29.41 -7.43
CA GLU A 89 26.99 28.66 -8.14
C GLU A 89 27.00 27.17 -7.74
N GLU A 90 26.78 26.87 -6.47
CA GLU A 90 26.64 25.50 -5.97
C GLU A 90 25.42 24.82 -6.59
N ARG A 91 24.29 25.53 -6.66
CA ARG A 91 23.04 25.02 -7.23
C ARG A 91 23.18 24.77 -8.72
N ASP A 92 23.76 25.71 -9.47
CA ASP A 92 24.00 25.56 -10.92
C ASP A 92 24.84 24.31 -11.24
N ILE A 93 25.89 24.04 -10.47
CA ILE A 93 26.70 22.82 -10.65
C ILE A 93 25.88 21.56 -10.39
N ILE A 94 25.01 21.54 -9.37
CA ILE A 94 24.16 20.38 -9.07
C ILE A 94 23.08 20.19 -10.12
N GLU A 95 22.41 21.26 -10.55
CA GLU A 95 21.39 21.24 -11.60
C GLU A 95 21.93 20.65 -12.90
N ARG A 96 23.09 21.16 -13.36
CA ARG A 96 23.74 20.63 -14.56
C ARG A 96 24.07 19.15 -14.47
N LEU A 97 24.67 18.72 -13.36
CA LEU A 97 25.19 17.37 -13.23
C LEU A 97 24.11 16.31 -12.96
N TYR A 98 23.00 16.67 -12.30
CA TYR A 98 22.01 15.71 -11.82
C TYR A 98 20.61 15.89 -12.40
N PHE A 99 20.28 17.06 -12.95
CA PHE A 99 18.98 17.32 -13.57
C PHE A 99 19.08 17.43 -15.09
N ASN A 100 20.21 17.95 -15.61
CA ASN A 100 20.45 18.08 -17.04
C ASN A 100 21.36 16.98 -17.62
N ASP A 101 21.80 16.02 -16.79
CA ASP A 101 22.71 14.92 -17.16
C ASP A 101 24.00 15.37 -17.88
N GLU A 102 24.49 16.57 -17.57
CA GLU A 102 25.74 17.06 -18.14
C GLU A 102 26.96 16.37 -17.54
N THR A 103 27.99 16.16 -18.36
CA THR A 103 29.27 15.63 -17.87
C THR A 103 30.08 16.70 -17.16
N LEU A 104 30.91 16.28 -16.20
CA LEU A 104 31.90 17.15 -15.54
C LEU A 104 32.79 17.91 -16.53
N SER A 105 33.11 17.29 -17.68
CA SER A 105 33.93 17.91 -18.73
C SER A 105 33.19 19.04 -19.45
N SER A 106 31.89 18.84 -19.75
CA SER A 106 31.03 19.86 -20.34
C SER A 106 30.93 21.10 -19.45
N VAL A 107 30.60 20.89 -18.17
CA VAL A 107 30.49 21.97 -17.17
C VAL A 107 31.81 22.70 -16.99
N ALA A 108 32.94 21.98 -16.93
CA ALA A 108 34.26 22.58 -16.81
C ALA A 108 34.62 23.46 -18.01
N THR A 109 34.33 22.97 -19.22
CA THR A 109 34.57 23.69 -20.47
C THR A 109 33.78 24.99 -20.51
N GLU A 110 32.49 24.94 -20.18
CA GLU A 110 31.62 26.11 -20.22
C GLU A 110 31.96 27.15 -19.15
N LYS A 111 32.26 26.70 -17.93
CA LYS A 111 32.72 27.58 -16.84
C LYS A 111 34.17 28.03 -17.00
N LYS A 112 34.89 27.58 -18.03
CA LYS A 112 36.30 27.89 -18.32
C LYS A 112 37.23 27.59 -17.13
N VAL A 113 37.00 26.46 -16.47
CA VAL A 113 37.81 25.97 -15.35
C VAL A 113 38.30 24.56 -15.62
N SER A 114 39.23 24.06 -14.81
CA SER A 114 39.71 22.68 -14.95
C SER A 114 38.64 21.67 -14.52
N TYR A 115 38.70 20.47 -15.11
CA TYR A 115 37.88 19.34 -14.70
C TYR A 115 38.00 19.07 -13.19
N GLN A 116 39.22 19.13 -12.65
CA GLN A 116 39.50 18.92 -11.24
C GLN A 116 38.80 19.96 -10.35
N ALA A 117 38.68 21.21 -10.81
CA ALA A 117 37.98 22.25 -10.07
C ALA A 117 36.48 21.94 -9.94
N ILE A 118 35.82 21.52 -11.03
CA ILE A 118 34.40 21.11 -10.97
C ILE A 118 34.23 19.85 -10.11
N GLN A 119 35.12 18.86 -10.25
CA GLN A 119 35.08 17.64 -9.43
C GLN A 119 35.20 17.97 -7.93
N TRP A 120 36.12 18.85 -7.56
CA TRP A 120 36.30 19.29 -6.18
C TRP A 120 35.08 20.05 -5.66
N ARG A 121 34.54 20.99 -6.46
CA ARG A 121 33.31 21.73 -6.12
C ARG A 121 32.14 20.77 -5.91
N LYS A 122 31.88 19.85 -6.84
CA LYS A 122 30.83 18.81 -6.70
C LYS A 122 30.97 18.06 -5.38
N ASN A 123 32.16 17.56 -5.07
CA ASN A 123 32.38 16.79 -3.85
C ASN A 123 32.12 17.59 -2.58
N ASN A 124 32.46 18.88 -2.56
CA ASN A 124 32.17 19.75 -1.42
C ASN A 124 30.69 20.07 -1.30
N ILE A 125 29.99 20.29 -2.42
CA ILE A 125 28.55 20.51 -2.42
C ILE A 125 27.83 19.28 -1.88
N LEU A 126 28.21 18.08 -2.31
CA LEU A 126 27.63 16.82 -1.80
C LEU A 126 27.89 16.63 -0.30
N LYS A 127 29.10 16.97 0.19
CA LYS A 127 29.39 16.96 1.64
C LYS A 127 28.52 17.94 2.41
N LYS A 128 28.27 19.13 1.86
CA LYS A 128 27.41 20.15 2.45
C LYS A 128 25.95 19.69 2.49
N LEU A 129 25.43 19.17 1.37
CA LEU A 129 24.10 18.59 1.29
C LEU A 129 23.91 17.45 2.28
N LYS A 130 24.90 16.56 2.43
CA LYS A 130 24.87 15.48 3.43
C LYS A 130 24.66 16.03 4.85
N LYS A 131 25.44 17.03 5.26
CA LYS A 131 25.30 17.66 6.59
C LYS A 131 23.94 18.30 6.78
N LEU A 132 23.44 19.02 5.77
CA LEU A 132 22.11 19.63 5.81
C LEU A 132 21.01 18.59 5.95
N LEU A 133 21.15 17.42 5.31
CA LEU A 133 20.19 16.33 5.43
C LEU A 133 20.27 15.65 6.81
N GLU A 134 21.47 15.46 7.36
CA GLU A 134 21.65 14.97 8.73
C GLU A 134 20.99 15.91 9.76
N GLU A 135 21.02 17.23 9.53
CA GLU A 135 20.33 18.23 10.38
C GLU A 135 18.80 18.26 10.19
N LEU A 136 18.29 17.88 9.00
CA LEU A 136 16.86 17.93 8.69
C LEU A 136 16.12 16.63 9.01
N LEU A 137 16.83 15.50 8.97
CA LEU A 137 16.27 14.15 9.14
C LEU A 137 16.72 13.47 10.44
N GLY A 138 17.76 13.99 11.11
CA GLY A 138 18.24 13.51 12.40
C GLY A 138 17.55 14.20 13.56
#